data_AF-B7QEQ2-F1
#
_entry.id   AF-B7QEQ2-F1
#
_cell.length_a   1.000
_cell.length_b   1.000
_cell.length_c   1.000
_cell.angle_alpha   90.00
_cell.angle_beta   90.00
_cell.angle_gamma   90.00
#
_symmetry.space_group_name_H-M   'P 1'
#
loop_
_entity.id
_entity.type
_entity.pdbx_description
1 polymer ?
#
loop_
_entity_poly.entity_id
_entity_poly.type
_entity_poly.pdbx_seq_one_letter_code
_entity_poly.pdbx_strand_id
1 'polypeptide(L)'
;MLTQQSSFGSELFGPTHGEDMLYMLGSMNDMNANLDERRLSERMMKMVGEFTRSGTPSMPTMMPSWPTFSAEKPQYVTLSAHNASVHTGPRLKECSFWKNFWRIRGRSAPSQNIVLG
;
A
#
# COMPACT_ATOMS: atom_id res chain seq x y z
N MET A 1 1.83 -1.76 -0.44
CA MET A 1 1.53 -2.73 0.65
C MET A 1 2.79 -3.00 1.44
N LEU A 2 2.72 -2.98 2.77
CA LEU A 2 3.85 -3.34 3.62
C LEU A 2 4.13 -4.84 3.51
N THR A 3 5.41 -5.22 3.45
CA THR A 3 5.84 -6.63 3.38
C THR A 3 6.82 -7.02 4.48
N GLN A 4 7.13 -6.08 5.38
CA GLN A 4 8.00 -6.31 6.52
C GLN A 4 7.19 -6.68 7.76
N GLN A 5 7.77 -7.52 8.62
CA GLN A 5 7.27 -7.75 9.98
C GLN A 5 7.34 -6.46 10.81
N SER A 6 6.25 -6.15 11.49
CA SER A 6 6.12 -5.00 12.38
C SER A 6 6.28 -5.42 13.84
N SER A 7 6.74 -4.49 14.69
CA SER A 7 6.74 -4.65 16.15
C SER A 7 5.34 -4.67 16.78
N PHE A 8 4.30 -4.27 16.06
CA PHE A 8 2.92 -4.23 16.58
C PHE A 8 2.13 -5.54 16.39
N GLY A 9 2.47 -6.31 15.35
CA GLY A 9 1.75 -7.53 14.97
C GLY A 9 2.53 -8.80 15.32
N SER A 10 1.83 -9.88 15.65
CA SER A 10 2.49 -11.19 15.72
C SER A 10 2.85 -11.67 14.32
N GLU A 11 3.94 -12.43 14.17
CA GLU A 11 4.36 -13.03 12.90
C GLU A 11 3.23 -13.80 12.19
N LEU A 12 2.32 -14.41 12.97
CA LEU A 12 1.16 -15.15 12.46
C LEU A 12 0.21 -14.31 11.59
N PHE A 13 0.01 -13.03 11.94
CA PHE A 13 -0.95 -12.16 11.26
C PHE A 13 -0.29 -11.30 10.17
N GLY A 14 1.04 -11.18 10.22
CA GLY A 14 1.78 -10.23 9.38
C GLY A 14 1.32 -8.78 9.62
N PRO A 15 1.50 -7.90 8.62
CA PRO A 15 1.03 -6.52 8.70
C PRO A 15 -0.48 -6.42 8.93
N THR A 16 -0.85 -5.77 10.02
CA THR A 16 -2.25 -5.61 10.44
C THR A 16 -2.88 -4.34 9.88
N HIS A 17 -4.21 -4.26 9.90
CA HIS A 17 -4.92 -3.10 9.38
C HIS A 17 -4.62 -1.84 10.20
N GLY A 18 -4.20 -0.77 9.52
CA GLY A 18 -4.00 0.56 10.11
C GLY A 18 -2.60 0.80 10.69
N GLU A 19 -1.74 -0.22 10.76
CA GLU A 19 -0.37 -0.04 11.27
C GLU A 19 0.49 0.82 10.33
N ASP A 20 0.18 0.82 9.03
CA ASP A 20 0.87 1.61 8.01
C ASP A 20 0.78 3.11 8.27
N MET A 21 -0.29 3.55 8.93
CA MET A 21 -0.45 4.94 9.37
C MET A 21 0.64 5.37 10.35
N LEU A 22 1.12 4.47 11.22
CA LEU A 22 2.19 4.78 12.19
C LEU A 22 3.52 5.07 11.48
N TYR A 23 3.80 4.40 10.36
CA TYR A 23 4.96 4.66 9.53
C TYR A 23 4.78 5.93 8.68
N MET A 24 3.61 6.14 8.08
CA MET A 24 3.34 7.33 7.24
C MET A 24 3.35 8.64 8.03
N LEU A 25 2.95 8.60 9.30
CA LEU A 25 2.88 9.78 10.18
C LEU A 25 4.14 9.98 11.02
N GLY A 26 5.17 9.14 10.86
CA GLY A 26 6.45 9.31 11.54
C GLY A 26 6.49 8.80 12.98
N SER A 27 5.42 8.19 13.50
CA SER A 27 5.34 7.74 14.89
C SER A 27 6.45 6.76 15.26
N MET A 28 6.95 5.98 14.30
CA MET A 28 8.07 5.04 14.53
C MET A 28 9.38 5.72 14.89
N ASN A 29 9.55 7.00 14.58
CA ASN A 29 10.77 7.74 14.91
C ASN A 29 10.85 8.09 16.40
N ASP A 30 9.69 8.38 17.01
CA ASP A 30 9.57 8.74 18.43
C ASP A 30 9.36 7.51 19.33
N MET A 31 8.77 6.45 18.77
CA MET A 31 8.66 5.16 19.46
C MET A 31 10.04 4.50 19.57
N ASN A 32 10.20 3.61 20.56
CA ASN A 32 11.39 2.77 20.70
C ASN A 32 11.42 1.64 19.65
N ALA A 33 11.07 1.98 18.41
CA ALA A 33 11.04 1.09 17.25
C ALA A 33 12.45 0.70 16.82
N ASN A 34 12.55 -0.43 16.12
CA ASN A 34 13.83 -0.88 15.62
C ASN A 34 14.32 -0.01 14.44
N LEU A 35 15.59 -0.16 14.06
CA LEU A 35 16.21 0.63 13.01
C LEU A 35 15.52 0.49 11.65
N ASP A 36 15.01 -0.69 11.34
CA ASP A 36 14.34 -0.96 10.08
C ASP A 36 12.97 -0.26 10.02
N GLU A 37 12.22 -0.28 11.12
CA GLU A 37 10.94 0.40 11.22
C GLU A 37 11.07 1.93 11.12
N ARG A 38 12.08 2.49 11.78
CA ARG A 38 12.44 3.92 11.65
C ARG A 38 12.79 4.27 10.22
N ARG A 39 13.63 3.43 9.58
CA ARG A 39 14.03 3.61 8.18
C ARG A 39 12.85 3.54 7.23
N LEU A 40 11.93 2.61 7.44
CA LEU A 40 10.70 2.50 6.64
C LEU A 40 9.81 3.73 6.85
N SER A 41 9.64 4.19 8.10
CA SER A 41 8.88 5.38 8.47
C SER A 41 9.40 6.64 7.77
N GLU A 42 10.70 6.93 7.86
CA GLU A 42 11.33 8.07 7.17
C GLU A 42 11.09 8.04 5.66
N ARG A 43 11.17 6.85 5.05
CA ARG A 43 10.93 6.66 3.62
C ARG A 43 9.48 6.85 3.25
N MET A 44 8.55 6.34 4.07
CA MET A 44 7.11 6.52 3.85
C MET A 44 6.69 7.97 4.00
N MET A 45 7.16 8.67 5.02
CA MET A 45 6.94 10.12 5.17
C MET A 45 7.43 10.90 3.95
N LYS A 46 8.67 10.62 3.48
CA LYS A 46 9.22 11.28 2.28
C LYS A 46 8.39 10.98 1.04
N MET A 47 8.05 9.72 0.82
CA MET A 47 7.21 9.28 -0.31
C MET A 47 5.87 10.03 -0.32
N VAL A 48 5.18 10.09 0.84
CA VAL A 48 3.91 10.79 0.98
C VAL A 48 4.10 12.30 0.75
N GLY A 49 5.18 12.89 1.29
CA GLY A 49 5.50 14.30 1.07
C GLY A 49 5.78 14.68 -0.39
N GLU A 50 6.46 13.82 -1.16
CA GLU A 50 6.66 14.05 -2.59
C GLU A 50 5.36 13.91 -3.38
N PHE A 51 4.50 12.96 -2.99
CA PHE A 51 3.17 12.83 -3.58
C PHE A 51 2.30 14.06 -3.31
N THR A 52 2.26 14.56 -2.07
CA THR A 52 1.46 15.76 -1.75
C THR A 52 1.98 17.00 -2.45
N ARG A 53 3.30 17.09 -2.70
CA ARG A 53 3.92 18.21 -3.43
C ARG A 53 3.68 18.16 -4.95
N SER A 54 3.83 17.00 -5.57
CA SER A 54 3.97 16.87 -7.04
C SER A 54 2.91 15.98 -7.70
N GLY A 55 2.07 15.30 -6.91
CA GLY A 55 1.15 14.28 -7.39
C GLY A 55 1.82 12.95 -7.75
N THR A 56 3.15 12.82 -7.59
CA THR A 56 3.89 11.59 -7.87
C THR A 56 4.74 11.17 -6.67
N PRO A 57 4.55 9.97 -6.10
CA PRO A 57 5.41 9.48 -5.02
C PRO A 57 6.82 9.20 -5.56
N SER A 58 7.84 9.46 -4.73
CA SER A 58 9.24 9.29 -5.15
C SER A 58 10.10 8.69 -4.03
N MET A 59 10.83 7.62 -4.35
CA MET A 59 11.83 6.98 -3.49
C MET A 59 13.04 6.53 -4.31
N PRO A 60 13.83 7.46 -4.87
CA PRO A 60 14.79 7.16 -5.95
C PRO A 60 15.86 6.15 -5.56
N THR A 61 16.18 6.01 -4.26
CA THR A 61 17.14 5.03 -3.75
C THR A 61 16.63 3.59 -3.72
N MET A 62 15.31 3.38 -3.77
CA MET A 62 14.68 2.04 -3.77
C MET A 62 13.89 1.76 -5.04
N MET A 63 13.26 2.80 -5.59
CA MET A 63 12.38 2.73 -6.73
C MET A 63 12.56 4.00 -7.57
N PRO A 64 13.43 3.95 -8.61
CA PRO A 64 13.71 5.09 -9.48
C PRO A 64 12.48 5.63 -10.22
N SER A 65 11.50 4.77 -10.50
CA SER A 65 10.26 5.12 -11.14
C SER A 65 9.09 4.43 -10.46
N TRP A 66 8.11 5.20 -10.02
CA TRP A 66 6.87 4.69 -9.47
C TRP A 66 5.84 4.47 -10.59
N PRO A 67 5.34 3.25 -10.81
CA PRO A 67 4.42 2.98 -11.91
C PRO A 67 3.05 3.61 -11.65
N THR A 68 2.47 4.24 -12.68
CA THR A 68 1.08 4.70 -12.65
C THR A 68 0.13 3.50 -12.78
N PHE A 69 -0.82 3.39 -11.86
CA PHE A 69 -1.86 2.36 -11.91
C PHE A 69 -2.84 2.63 -13.06
N SER A 70 -3.19 1.59 -13.84
CA SER A 70 -4.30 1.63 -14.81
C SER A 70 -5.07 0.31 -14.82
N ALA A 71 -6.26 0.29 -15.43
CA ALA A 71 -7.04 -0.96 -15.55
C ALA A 71 -6.33 -2.02 -16.42
N GLU A 72 -5.58 -1.58 -17.43
CA GLU A 72 -4.81 -2.41 -18.35
C GLU A 72 -3.49 -2.86 -17.72
N LYS A 73 -2.91 -2.02 -16.86
CA LYS A 73 -1.66 -2.28 -16.12
C LYS A 73 -1.89 -1.98 -14.63
N PRO A 74 -2.56 -2.89 -13.89
CA PRO A 74 -2.92 -2.64 -12.50
C PRO A 74 -1.72 -2.82 -11.57
N GLN A 75 -0.63 -2.10 -11.81
CA GLN A 75 0.62 -2.26 -11.08
C GLN A 75 0.56 -1.55 -9.73
N TYR A 76 1.12 -2.16 -8.71
CA TYR A 76 1.23 -1.60 -7.37
C TYR A 76 2.61 -1.88 -6.77
N VAL A 77 2.96 -1.14 -5.74
CA VAL A 77 4.26 -1.24 -5.07
C VAL A 77 4.13 -1.90 -3.70
N THR A 78 5.02 -2.85 -3.43
CA THR A 78 5.29 -3.38 -2.08
C THR A 78 6.48 -2.67 -1.48
N LEU A 79 6.45 -2.44 -0.16
CA LEU A 79 7.46 -1.67 0.56
C LEU A 79 7.90 -2.40 1.82
N SER A 80 9.21 -2.38 2.06
CA SER A 80 9.85 -2.77 3.31
C SER A 80 11.01 -1.81 3.64
N ALA A 81 11.61 -1.98 4.82
CA ALA A 81 12.80 -1.21 5.21
C ALA A 81 13.99 -1.31 4.25
N HIS A 82 14.03 -2.28 3.34
CA HIS A 82 15.18 -2.49 2.45
C HIS A 82 14.82 -2.64 0.98
N ASN A 83 13.56 -2.95 0.66
CA ASN A 83 13.15 -3.22 -0.71
C ASN A 83 11.83 -2.53 -1.08
N ALA A 84 11.74 -2.14 -2.35
CA ALA A 84 10.51 -1.71 -2.98
C ALA A 84 10.36 -2.49 -4.28
N SER A 85 9.21 -3.11 -4.52
CA SER A 85 9.02 -3.97 -5.69
C SER A 85 7.67 -3.73 -6.35
N VAL A 86 7.67 -3.75 -7.69
CA VAL A 86 6.45 -3.61 -8.49
C VAL A 86 5.82 -4.97 -8.67
N HIS A 87 4.52 -5.05 -8.41
CA HIS A 87 3.70 -6.23 -8.61
C HIS A 87 2.46 -5.87 -9.42
N THR A 88 1.77 -6.88 -9.95
CA THR A 88 0.51 -6.70 -10.68
C THR A 88 -0.66 -7.06 -9.78
N GLY A 89 -1.51 -6.07 -9.51
CA GLY A 89 -2.81 -6.05 -8.85
C GLY A 89 -2.98 -6.96 -7.63
N PRO A 90 -3.29 -6.42 -6.43
CA PRO A 90 -3.53 -7.29 -5.30
C PRO A 90 -4.78 -8.15 -5.57
N ARG A 91 -4.59 -9.48 -5.50
CA ARG A 91 -5.70 -10.47 -5.47
C ARG A 91 -6.69 -10.34 -6.63
N LEU A 92 -6.18 -10.13 -7.86
CA LEU A 92 -7.01 -9.92 -9.05
C LEU A 92 -8.10 -10.99 -9.25
N LYS A 93 -7.81 -12.25 -8.92
CA LYS A 93 -8.77 -13.36 -9.05
C LYS A 93 -9.94 -13.19 -8.09
N GLU A 94 -9.65 -12.92 -6.81
CA GLU A 94 -10.67 -12.76 -5.77
C GLU A 94 -11.46 -11.47 -5.96
N CYS A 95 -10.80 -10.37 -6.30
CA CYS A 95 -11.47 -9.12 -6.64
C CYS A 95 -12.41 -9.30 -7.85
N SER A 96 -11.99 -10.06 -8.87
CA SER A 96 -12.84 -10.40 -10.02
C SER A 96 -14.04 -11.26 -9.63
N PHE A 97 -13.84 -12.23 -8.74
CA PHE A 97 -14.93 -13.02 -8.18
C PHE A 97 -15.95 -12.14 -7.47
N TRP A 98 -15.53 -11.35 -6.48
CA TRP A 98 -16.43 -10.51 -5.68
C TRP A 98 -17.14 -9.45 -6.51
N LYS A 99 -16.42 -8.79 -7.44
CA LYS A 99 -17.01 -7.82 -8.37
C LYS A 99 -18.11 -8.47 -9.22
N ASN A 100 -17.89 -9.68 -9.72
CA ASN A 100 -18.90 -10.39 -10.52
C ASN A 100 -20.05 -10.93 -9.67
N PHE A 101 -19.76 -11.48 -8.50
CA PHE A 101 -20.77 -12.03 -7.58
C PHE A 101 -21.81 -10.95 -7.22
N TRP A 102 -21.34 -9.78 -6.79
CA TRP A 102 -22.22 -8.67 -6.44
C TRP A 102 -22.88 -8.03 -7.66
N ARG A 103 -22.22 -7.98 -8.82
CA ARG A 103 -22.86 -7.50 -10.06
C ARG A 103 -24.05 -8.35 -10.48
N ILE A 104 -23.95 -9.68 -10.36
CA ILE A 104 -25.03 -10.61 -10.71
C ILE A 104 -26.16 -10.52 -9.69
N ARG A 105 -25.83 -10.47 -8.39
CA ARG A 105 -26.81 -10.39 -7.28
C ARG A 105 -27.47 -9.02 -7.14
N GLY A 106 -26.77 -7.95 -7.54
CA GLY A 106 -27.19 -6.56 -7.40
C GLY A 106 -27.99 -6.01 -8.58
N ARG A 107 -28.41 -6.84 -9.55
CA ARG A 107 -29.29 -6.40 -10.66
C ARG A 107 -30.68 -5.93 -10.23
N SER A 108 -31.02 -5.99 -8.94
CA SER A 108 -32.19 -5.32 -8.33
C SER A 108 -31.85 -4.04 -7.55
N ALA A 109 -30.58 -3.60 -7.50
CA ALA A 109 -30.15 -2.39 -6.81
C ALA A 109 -29.35 -1.47 -7.77
N PRO A 110 -29.58 -0.14 -7.75
CA PRO A 110 -28.93 0.77 -8.68
C PRO A 110 -27.41 0.76 -8.50
N SER A 111 -26.69 0.65 -9.62
CA SER A 111 -25.24 0.50 -9.66
C SER A 111 -24.54 1.68 -9.01
N GLN A 112 -23.86 1.45 -7.89
CA GLN A 112 -22.84 2.39 -7.41
C GLN A 112 -21.51 2.01 -8.04
N ASN A 113 -21.02 2.89 -8.92
CA ASN A 113 -19.67 2.81 -9.44
C ASN A 113 -18.70 3.14 -8.30
N ILE A 114 -18.26 2.12 -7.57
CA ILE A 114 -17.18 2.28 -6.61
C ILE A 114 -15.88 2.36 -7.42
N VAL A 115 -15.41 3.58 -7.65
CA VAL A 115 -14.03 3.84 -8.08
C VAL A 115 -13.18 3.84 -6.81
N LEU A 116 -12.40 2.78 -6.62
CA LEU A 116 -11.31 2.78 -5.64
C LEU A 116 -10.10 3.41 -6.36
N GLY A 117 -9.89 4.70 -6.11
CA GLY A 117 -8.66 5.42 -6.43
C GLY A 117 -7.66 5.36 -5.30
#